data_AF-A0A9N9G7C1-F1
#
_entry.id   AF-A0A9N9G7C1-F1
#
_cell.length_a   1.000
_cell.length_b   1.000
_cell.length_c   1.000
_cell.angle_alpha   90.00
_cell.angle_beta   90.00
_cell.angle_gamma   90.00
#
_symmetry.space_group_name_H-M   'P 1'
#
loop_
_entity.id
_entity.type
_entity.pdbx_description
1 polymer ?
#
loop_
_entity_poly.entity_id
_entity_poly.type
_entity_poly.pdbx_seq_one_letter_code
_entity_poly.pdbx_strand_id
1 'polypeptide(L)'
;SNKEATESKARKPVGRAKQPDATITEVNQLSWGLSKGHGEAKVQEEANNLYLLCTDLMRIAVFNKDAIDYYNMNCVLGFQVVGQHITFYLTTLLYDALYVMVEVGHIDIPRSLEQVSGSLVMGRWIRWSWVVLRTGRVGPGYRPT
;
A
#
# COMPACT_ATOMS: atom_id res chain seq x y z
N SER A 1 -26.26 -38.69 17.15
CA SER A 1 -25.89 -37.96 15.92
C SER A 1 -24.89 -36.89 16.33
N ASN A 2 -23.60 -37.22 16.23
CA ASN A 2 -22.50 -36.38 16.69
C ASN A 2 -22.16 -35.38 15.58
N LYS A 3 -22.21 -34.08 15.86
CA LYS A 3 -21.72 -33.05 14.93
C LYS A 3 -20.33 -32.66 15.40
N GLU A 4 -19.31 -33.18 14.72
CA GLU A 4 -17.94 -32.70 14.83
C GLU A 4 -17.89 -31.29 14.23
N ALA A 5 -17.75 -30.29 15.11
CA ALA A 5 -17.32 -28.97 14.71
C ALA A 5 -15.83 -29.07 14.38
N THR A 6 -15.48 -28.86 13.12
CA THR A 6 -14.11 -28.78 12.62
C THR A 6 -13.40 -27.65 13.36
N GLU A 7 -12.58 -28.01 14.35
CA GLU A 7 -11.68 -27.07 15.02
C GLU A 7 -10.71 -26.49 13.99
N SER A 8 -10.98 -25.27 13.54
CA SER A 8 -10.01 -24.44 12.87
C SER A 8 -8.84 -24.23 13.82
N LYS A 9 -7.74 -24.93 13.53
CA LYS A 9 -6.48 -24.93 14.27
C LYS A 9 -5.92 -23.50 14.34
N ALA A 10 -6.34 -22.76 15.35
CA ALA A 10 -5.82 -21.43 15.64
C ALA A 10 -4.31 -21.54 15.87
N ARG A 11 -3.53 -20.90 15.00
CA ARG A 11 -2.08 -20.73 15.22
C ARG A 11 -1.91 -20.04 16.57
N LYS A 12 -1.17 -20.69 17.48
CA LYS A 12 -0.74 -20.06 18.74
C LYS A 12 0.00 -18.76 18.41
N PRO A 13 -0.29 -17.62 19.05
CA PRO A 13 0.45 -16.38 18.79
C PRO A 13 1.90 -16.56 19.26
N VAL A 14 2.81 -16.68 18.30
CA VAL A 14 4.25 -16.72 18.52
C VAL A 14 4.69 -15.29 18.83
N GLY A 15 4.92 -15.00 20.12
CA GLY A 15 5.41 -13.70 20.58
C GLY A 15 4.43 -12.56 20.35
N ARG A 16 4.66 -11.41 21.01
CA ARG A 16 3.93 -10.19 20.68
C ARG A 16 4.37 -9.79 19.27
N ALA A 17 3.60 -10.15 18.25
CA ALA A 17 3.82 -9.64 16.90
C ALA A 17 3.89 -8.13 17.00
N LYS A 18 5.05 -7.56 16.66
CA LYS A 18 5.29 -6.12 16.74
C LYS A 18 4.27 -5.45 15.82
N GLN A 19 3.43 -4.57 16.35
CA GLN A 19 2.44 -3.83 15.56
C GLN A 19 3.16 -3.04 14.44
N PRO A 20 2.59 -2.90 13.23
CA PRO A 20 3.15 -1.98 12.25
C PRO A 20 3.15 -0.55 12.79
N ASP A 21 4.08 0.28 12.32
CA ASP A 21 4.16 1.69 12.75
C ASP A 21 2.90 2.48 12.32
N ALA A 22 2.26 2.05 11.22
CA ALA A 22 1.01 2.61 10.74
C ALA A 22 0.06 1.54 10.15
N THR A 23 -1.23 1.77 10.30
CA THR A 23 -2.30 0.94 9.73
C THR A 23 -3.30 1.83 9.00
N ILE A 24 -3.71 1.43 7.79
CA ILE A 24 -4.77 2.06 7.02
C ILE A 24 -6.01 1.20 7.19
N THR A 25 -7.08 1.77 7.74
CA THR A 25 -8.36 1.07 7.92
C THR A 25 -9.45 1.78 7.16
N GLU A 26 -10.43 1.02 6.67
CA GLU A 26 -11.67 1.60 6.16
C GLU A 26 -12.45 2.26 7.31
N VAL A 27 -13.07 3.41 7.06
CA VAL A 27 -13.96 4.08 8.03
C VAL A 27 -15.33 4.21 7.39
N ASN A 28 -16.34 3.59 8.00
CA ASN A 28 -17.72 3.70 7.54
C ASN A 28 -18.59 4.28 8.66
N GLN A 29 -19.05 5.53 8.47
CA GLN A 29 -20.01 6.22 9.35
C GLN A 29 -19.71 6.04 10.86
N LEU A 30 -18.46 6.31 11.26
CA LEU A 30 -17.92 6.22 12.64
C LEU A 30 -17.53 4.81 13.12
N SER A 31 -17.70 3.77 12.30
CA SER A 31 -17.17 2.43 12.57
C SER A 31 -15.84 2.21 11.85
N TRP A 32 -14.87 1.64 12.58
CA TRP A 32 -13.60 1.19 12.01
C TRP A 32 -13.81 -0.17 11.34
N GLY A 33 -13.53 -0.23 10.04
CA GLY A 33 -13.57 -1.44 9.24
C GLY A 33 -12.26 -2.21 9.26
N LEU A 34 -12.09 -3.09 8.27
CA LEU A 34 -10.92 -3.96 8.14
C LEU A 34 -9.65 -3.14 7.84
N SER A 35 -8.49 -3.62 8.30
CA SER A 35 -7.21 -3.07 7.85
C SER A 35 -7.06 -3.32 6.36
N LYS A 36 -6.87 -2.24 5.60
CA LYS A 36 -6.62 -2.21 4.16
C LYS A 36 -5.16 -1.97 3.82
N GLY A 37 -4.32 -1.67 4.81
CA GLY A 37 -2.90 -1.47 4.59
C GLY A 37 -2.06 -1.26 5.84
N HIS A 38 -0.75 -1.39 5.67
CA HIS A 38 0.23 -1.29 6.75
C HIS A 38 1.45 -0.51 6.29
N GLY A 39 2.13 0.14 7.24
CA GLY A 39 3.37 0.82 6.94
C GLY A 39 4.38 0.81 8.06
N GLU A 40 5.62 1.03 7.66
CA GLU A 40 6.79 1.16 8.54
C GLU A 40 7.49 2.48 8.21
N ALA A 41 8.04 3.13 9.24
CA ALA A 41 8.68 4.43 9.10
C ALA A 41 10.11 4.42 9.67
N LYS A 42 11.00 5.10 8.95
CA LYS A 42 12.37 5.36 9.35
C LYS A 42 12.76 6.81 9.13
N VAL A 43 13.69 7.24 9.97
CA VAL A 43 14.33 8.55 9.85
C VAL A 43 15.34 8.55 8.70
N GLN A 44 15.67 9.73 8.19
CA GLN A 44 16.51 9.89 6.98
C GLN A 44 17.93 9.32 7.17
N GLU A 45 18.42 9.33 8.40
CA GLU A 45 19.73 8.81 8.80
C GLU A 45 19.86 7.30 8.51
N GLU A 46 18.74 6.56 8.55
CA GLU A 46 18.70 5.13 8.27
C GLU A 46 18.49 4.80 6.79
N ALA A 47 18.45 5.79 5.90
CA ALA A 47 18.22 5.58 4.46
C ALA A 47 19.29 4.69 3.80
N ASN A 48 20.51 4.67 4.36
CA ASN A 48 21.60 3.84 3.85
C ASN A 48 21.69 2.48 4.56
N ASN A 49 20.85 2.23 5.56
CA ASN A 49 20.86 0.99 6.32
C ASN A 49 19.93 -0.05 5.68
N LEU A 50 20.42 -0.66 4.59
CA LEU A 50 19.65 -1.64 3.80
C LEU A 50 19.11 -2.79 4.65
N TYR A 51 19.84 -3.21 5.68
CA TYR A 51 19.39 -4.28 6.58
C TYR A 51 18.08 -3.90 7.30
N LEU A 52 18.00 -2.69 7.85
CA LEU A 52 16.78 -2.22 8.51
C LEU A 52 15.65 -1.99 7.50
N LEU A 53 15.95 -1.38 6.36
CA LEU A 53 14.95 -1.11 5.33
C LEU A 53 14.34 -2.39 4.75
N CYS A 54 15.16 -3.41 4.47
CA CYS A 54 14.67 -4.71 4.03
C CYS A 54 13.88 -5.43 5.12
N THR A 55 14.29 -5.29 6.39
CA THR A 55 13.55 -5.87 7.52
C THR A 55 12.16 -5.27 7.63
N ASP A 56 12.02 -3.96 7.47
CA ASP A 56 10.71 -3.30 7.49
C ASP A 56 9.87 -3.66 6.27
N LEU A 57 10.47 -3.75 5.08
CA LEU A 57 9.74 -4.19 3.88
C LEU A 57 9.20 -5.62 4.03
N MET A 58 10.00 -6.52 4.60
CA MET A 58 9.55 -7.89 4.92
C MET A 58 8.43 -7.89 5.96
N ARG A 59 8.48 -7.00 6.97
CA ARG A 59 7.39 -6.86 7.95
C ARG A 59 6.09 -6.41 7.28
N ILE A 60 6.15 -5.40 6.41
CA ILE A 60 5.01 -4.95 5.61
C ILE A 60 4.45 -6.12 4.80
N ALA A 61 5.30 -6.92 4.17
CA ALA A 61 4.88 -8.08 3.39
C ALA A 61 4.16 -9.14 4.22
N VAL A 62 4.67 -9.44 5.42
CA VAL A 62 4.02 -10.36 6.34
C VAL A 62 2.66 -9.84 6.79
N PHE A 63 2.55 -8.57 7.19
CA PHE A 63 1.26 -7.99 7.59
C PHE A 63 0.24 -7.99 6.45
N ASN A 64 0.67 -7.62 5.24
CA ASN A 64 -0.20 -7.60 4.08
C ASN A 64 -0.69 -8.99 3.70
N LYS A 65 0.22 -9.97 3.68
CA LYS A 65 -0.12 -11.38 3.47
C LYS A 65 -1.11 -11.87 4.53
N ASP A 66 -0.83 -11.64 5.80
CA ASP A 66 -1.71 -12.09 6.88
C ASP A 66 -3.08 -11.41 6.84
N ALA A 67 -3.14 -10.15 6.38
CA ALA A 67 -4.41 -9.46 6.15
C ALA A 67 -5.17 -10.01 4.93
N ILE A 68 -4.48 -10.37 3.84
CA ILE A 68 -5.10 -11.10 2.71
C ILE A 68 -5.72 -12.40 3.22
N ASP A 69 -4.98 -13.18 4.00
CA ASP A 69 -5.41 -14.50 4.47
C ASP A 69 -6.57 -14.40 5.47
N TYR A 70 -6.47 -13.49 6.44
CA TYR A 70 -7.43 -13.40 7.53
C TYR A 70 -8.73 -12.72 7.09
N TYR A 71 -8.63 -11.70 6.24
CA TYR A 71 -9.78 -10.91 5.81
C TYR A 71 -10.27 -11.26 4.39
N ASN A 72 -9.65 -12.26 3.74
CA ASN A 72 -9.96 -12.69 2.38
C ASN A 72 -9.96 -11.52 1.37
N MET A 73 -8.91 -10.69 1.42
CA MET A 73 -8.78 -9.50 0.55
C MET A 73 -8.03 -9.80 -0.73
N ASN A 74 -8.49 -9.25 -1.86
CA ASN A 74 -7.80 -9.41 -3.16
C ASN A 74 -6.43 -8.73 -3.19
N CYS A 75 -6.31 -7.58 -2.51
CA CYS A 75 -5.06 -6.83 -2.40
C CYS A 75 -5.01 -6.00 -1.12
N VAL A 76 -3.79 -5.70 -0.68
CA VAL A 76 -3.51 -4.86 0.50
C VAL A 76 -2.39 -3.88 0.19
N LEU A 77 -2.55 -2.64 0.66
CA LEU A 77 -1.59 -1.56 0.45
C LEU A 77 -0.50 -1.58 1.54
N GLY A 78 0.76 -1.70 1.13
CA GLY A 78 1.92 -1.46 1.96
C GLY A 78 2.51 -0.07 1.68
N PHE A 79 3.12 0.57 2.67
CA PHE A 79 3.97 1.73 2.41
C PHE A 79 5.17 1.79 3.35
N GLN A 80 6.30 2.22 2.81
CA GLN A 80 7.52 2.43 3.58
C GLN A 80 7.88 3.92 3.52
N VAL A 81 8.11 4.51 4.69
CA VAL A 81 8.53 5.92 4.81
C VAL A 81 9.98 5.96 5.24
N VAL A 82 10.82 6.67 4.49
CA VAL A 82 12.22 6.94 4.84
C VAL A 82 12.47 8.43 4.72
N GLY A 83 12.57 9.12 5.86
CA GLY A 83 12.65 10.58 5.89
C GLY A 83 11.41 11.22 5.26
N GLN A 84 11.57 11.87 4.09
CA GLN A 84 10.45 12.43 3.32
C GLN A 84 9.99 11.57 2.14
N HIS A 85 10.65 10.45 1.89
CA HIS A 85 10.36 9.57 0.77
C HIS A 85 9.35 8.51 1.21
N ILE A 86 8.20 8.45 0.56
CA ILE A 86 7.19 7.41 0.78
C ILE A 86 7.12 6.52 -0.44
N THR A 87 7.33 5.22 -0.26
CA THR A 87 7.18 4.22 -1.32
C THR A 87 5.96 3.36 -1.05
N PHE A 88 5.10 3.18 -2.04
CA PHE A 88 3.85 2.41 -1.94
C PHE A 88 3.99 1.07 -2.65
N TYR A 89 3.44 0.03 -2.03
CA TYR A 89 3.46 -1.33 -2.53
C TYR A 89 2.06 -1.92 -2.52
N LEU A 90 1.69 -2.68 -3.55
CA LEU A 90 0.49 -3.52 -3.52
C LEU A 90 0.89 -4.98 -3.37
N THR A 91 0.27 -5.65 -2.41
CA THR A 91 0.41 -7.09 -2.20
C THR A 91 -0.86 -7.80 -2.66
N THR A 92 -0.72 -8.88 -3.41
CA THR A 92 -1.84 -9.72 -3.87
C THR A 92 -1.44 -11.19 -3.89
N LEU A 93 -2.41 -12.10 -3.78
CA LEU A 93 -2.23 -13.53 -3.97
C LEU A 93 -2.37 -13.84 -5.46
N LEU A 94 -1.28 -14.24 -6.12
CA LEU A 94 -1.27 -14.50 -7.56
C LEU A 94 -1.69 -15.94 -7.89
N TYR A 95 -1.21 -16.90 -7.10
CA TYR A 95 -1.55 -18.32 -7.16
C TYR A 95 -1.56 -18.89 -5.74
N ASP A 96 -2.05 -20.11 -5.57
CA ASP A 96 -2.05 -20.79 -4.28
C ASP A 96 -0.68 -20.69 -3.59
N ALA A 97 -0.66 -20.04 -2.43
CA ALA A 97 0.51 -19.75 -1.60
C ALA A 97 1.60 -18.82 -2.21
N LEU A 98 1.40 -18.24 -3.41
CA LEU A 98 2.32 -17.28 -4.02
C LEU A 98 1.78 -15.85 -3.91
N TYR A 99 2.36 -15.08 -2.98
CA TYR A 99 2.08 -13.67 -2.81
C TYR A 99 3.10 -12.83 -3.56
N VAL A 100 2.61 -11.82 -4.26
CA VAL A 100 3.44 -10.88 -5.00
C VAL A 100 3.24 -9.50 -4.40
N MET A 101 4.34 -8.85 -4.06
CA MET A 101 4.37 -7.44 -3.64
C MET A 101 5.09 -6.63 -4.72
N VAL A 102 4.43 -5.60 -5.25
CA VAL A 102 4.96 -4.74 -6.32
C VAL A 102 4.92 -3.30 -5.87
N GLU A 103 6.01 -2.57 -6.10
CA GLU A 103 6.03 -1.11 -5.96
C GLU A 103 5.10 -0.48 -7.00
N VAL A 104 4.13 0.32 -6.54
CA VAL A 104 3.17 1.00 -7.42
C VAL A 104 3.49 2.47 -7.63
N GLY A 105 4.39 3.02 -6.81
CA GLY A 105 4.89 4.38 -6.96
C GLY A 105 5.46 4.92 -5.65
N HIS A 106 6.05 6.10 -5.74
CA HIS A 106 6.61 6.81 -4.59
C HIS A 106 6.25 8.30 -4.65
N ILE A 107 6.27 8.95 -3.49
CA ILE A 107 6.01 10.37 -3.33
C ILE A 107 7.06 10.95 -2.39
N ASP A 108 7.61 12.10 -2.78
CA ASP A 108 8.52 12.87 -1.95
C ASP A 108 7.77 14.03 -1.31
N ILE A 109 7.74 14.05 0.02
CA ILE A 109 7.10 15.11 0.77
C ILE A 109 8.05 16.33 0.84
N PRO A 110 7.59 17.53 0.43
CA PRO A 110 8.40 18.73 0.56
C PRO A 110 8.70 19.05 2.04
N ARG A 111 9.94 19.45 2.34
CA ARG A 111 10.37 19.83 3.70
C ARG A 111 9.95 21.23 4.10
N SER A 112 9.70 22.10 3.14
CA SER A 112 9.35 23.49 3.38
C SER A 112 8.20 23.94 2.48
N LEU A 113 7.49 24.98 2.92
CA LEU A 113 6.38 25.58 2.17
C LEU A 113 6.84 26.12 0.80
N GLU A 114 8.08 26.58 0.70
CA GLU A 114 8.68 27.00 -0.57
C GLU A 114 8.72 25.86 -1.59
N GLN A 115 9.07 24.64 -1.14
CA GLN A 115 9.06 23.45 -1.99
C GLN A 115 7.64 22.99 -2.37
N VAL A 116 6.65 23.23 -1.49
CA VAL A 116 5.22 22.99 -1.79
C VAL A 116 4.75 23.88 -2.95
N SER A 117 5.19 25.13 -3.00
CA SER A 117 4.82 26.06 -4.08
C SER A 117 5.28 25.56 -5.47
N GLY A 118 6.43 24.86 -5.53
CA GLY A 118 6.92 24.21 -6.74
C GLY A 118 6.17 22.91 -7.09
N SER A 119 5.82 22.09 -6.10
CA SER A 119 5.15 20.79 -6.32
C SER A 119 3.65 20.93 -6.65
N LEU A 120 2.97 21.97 -6.18
CA LEU A 120 1.56 22.25 -6.51
C LEU A 120 1.36 22.57 -8.00
N VAL A 121 2.37 23.13 -8.66
CA VAL A 121 2.38 23.31 -10.13
C VAL A 121 2.34 21.95 -10.84
N MET A 122 3.02 20.92 -10.30
CA MET A 122 2.98 19.54 -10.82
C MET A 122 1.62 18.85 -10.59
N GLY A 123 0.95 19.13 -9.46
CA GLY A 123 -0.40 18.65 -9.19
C GLY A 123 -1.46 19.12 -10.19
N ARG A 124 -1.27 20.31 -10.79
CA ARG A 124 -2.14 20.78 -11.90
C ARG A 124 -1.99 19.89 -13.14
N TRP A 125 -0.79 19.42 -13.48
CA TRP A 125 -0.56 18.53 -14.62
C TRP A 125 -1.20 17.15 -14.44
N ILE A 126 -1.13 16.57 -13.24
CA ILE A 126 -1.80 15.29 -12.93
C ILE A 126 -3.32 15.42 -13.07
N ARG A 127 -3.89 16.53 -12.59
CA ARG A 127 -5.33 16.83 -12.75
C ARG A 127 -5.71 17.01 -14.23
N TRP A 128 -4.87 17.67 -15.04
CA TRP A 128 -5.09 17.80 -16.49
C TRP A 128 -4.98 16.46 -17.23
N SER A 129 -4.01 15.61 -16.89
CA SER A 129 -3.86 14.29 -17.50
C SER A 129 -5.06 13.38 -17.20
N TRP A 130 -5.55 13.39 -15.96
CA TRP A 130 -6.76 12.65 -15.58
C TRP A 130 -8.04 13.20 -16.22
N VAL A 131 -8.15 14.52 -16.43
CA VAL A 131 -9.27 15.13 -17.16
C VAL A 131 -9.24 14.72 -18.63
N VAL A 132 -8.07 14.77 -19.29
CA VAL A 132 -7.92 14.36 -20.71
C VAL A 132 -8.25 12.88 -20.92
N LEU A 133 -7.77 12.00 -20.03
CA LEU A 133 -8.10 10.56 -20.06
C LEU A 133 -9.59 10.29 -19.83
N ARG A 134 -10.28 11.13 -19.05
CA ARG A 134 -11.73 11.00 -18.79
C ARG A 134 -12.59 11.61 -19.90
N THR A 135 -12.06 12.55 -20.69
CA THR A 135 -12.76 13.20 -21.81
C THR A 135 -12.35 12.64 -23.17
N GLY A 136 -12.02 11.35 -23.27
CA GLY A 136 -11.73 10.66 -24.52
C GLY A 136 -12.90 10.71 -25.51
N ARG A 137 -13.11 11.85 -26.17
CA ARG A 137 -13.78 11.93 -27.46
C ARG A 137 -12.80 11.39 -28.49
N VAL A 138 -13.17 10.28 -29.09
CA VAL A 138 -12.68 9.87 -30.41
C VAL A 138 -12.85 11.04 -31.38
N GLY A 139 -11.74 11.64 -31.80
CA GLY A 139 -11.69 12.58 -32.92
C GLY A 139 -11.76 11.83 -34.25
N PRO A 140 -12.27 12.47 -35.33
CA PRO A 140 -12.60 11.80 -36.58
C PRO A 140 -11.35 11.33 -37.32
N GLY A 141 -11.45 10.13 -37.90
CA GLY A 141 -10.38 9.41 -38.57
C GLY A 141 -9.71 10.18 -39.70
N TYR A 142 -8.40 10.04 -39.76
CA TYR A 142 -7.55 10.39 -40.90
C TYR A 142 -7.60 9.24 -41.91
N ARG A 143 -8.04 9.49 -43.15
CA ARG A 143 -7.74 8.62 -44.30
C ARG A 143 -6.53 9.20 -45.03
N PRO A 144 -5.47 8.44 -45.32
CA PRO A 144 -4.54 8.83 -46.36
C PRO A 144 -5.12 8.49 -47.73
N THR A 145 -4.90 9.43 -48.65
CA THR A 145 -5.12 9.49 -50.11
C THR A 145 -5.57 8.23 -50.83
#